data_AF-A0A937U066-F1
#
_entry.id   AF-A0A937U066-F1
#
_cell.length_a   1.000
_cell.length_b   1.000
_cell.length_c   1.000
_cell.angle_alpha   90.00
_cell.angle_beta   90.00
_cell.angle_gamma   90.00
#
_symmetry.space_group_name_H-M   'P 1'
#
loop_
_entity.id
_entity.type
_entity.pdbx_description
1 polymer ?
#
loop_
_entity_poly.entity_id
_entity_poly.type
_entity_poly.pdbx_seq_one_letter_code
_entity_poly.pdbx_strand_id
1 'polypeptide(L)'
;MDDEKSLQPLNNPQYLDELLGEGYVVKGPRNDHERDVNLLRKQLEKGKEYTPEGWFPENGYKFVEPSTFTKGYRIAYKIIDDFPDERYNSKYSLVKADREIPLYLKMEVPGHQ
;
A
#
# COMPACT_ATOMS: atom_id res chain seq x y z
N MET A 1 -13.68 20.96 -3.95
CA MET A 1 -13.54 20.07 -5.13
C MET A 1 -12.11 19.62 -5.05
N ASP A 2 -11.87 18.75 -4.08
CA ASP A 2 -10.52 18.47 -3.61
C ASP A 2 -10.07 17.29 -4.46
N ASP A 3 -9.19 17.59 -5.42
CA ASP A 3 -8.44 16.65 -6.24
C ASP A 3 -8.15 15.38 -5.41
N GLU A 4 -9.01 14.38 -5.54
CA GLU A 4 -8.76 13.01 -5.11
C GLU A 4 -7.75 12.46 -6.11
N LYS A 5 -6.53 13.00 -6.05
CA LYS A 5 -5.42 12.49 -6.83
C LYS A 5 -5.13 11.12 -6.24
N SER A 6 -5.73 10.11 -6.83
CA SER A 6 -5.48 8.73 -6.44
C SER A 6 -4.03 8.43 -6.64
N LEU A 7 -3.36 8.27 -5.51
CA LEU A 7 -1.96 7.90 -5.46
C LEU A 7 -1.77 6.59 -6.22
N GLN A 8 -0.67 6.50 -6.95
CA GLN A 8 -0.36 5.29 -7.70
C GLN A 8 0.27 4.25 -6.75
N PRO A 9 0.30 2.96 -7.13
CA PRO A 9 1.04 1.95 -6.38
C PRO A 9 2.52 2.32 -6.26
N LEU A 10 3.04 2.35 -5.02
CA LEU A 10 4.45 2.50 -4.74
C LEU A 10 5.13 1.17 -5.04
N ASN A 11 5.73 1.05 -6.23
CA ASN A 11 6.56 -0.11 -6.60
C ASN A 11 8.06 0.23 -6.67
N ASN A 12 8.40 1.50 -6.52
CA ASN A 12 9.72 2.03 -6.74
C ASN A 12 10.08 3.10 -5.68
N PRO A 13 11.33 3.11 -5.18
CA PRO A 13 11.76 4.04 -4.13
C PRO A 13 11.78 5.50 -4.58
N GLN A 14 11.86 5.74 -5.89
CA GLN A 14 11.88 7.08 -6.47
C GLN A 14 10.53 7.79 -6.29
N TYR A 15 9.43 7.07 -6.54
CA TYR A 15 8.08 7.62 -6.32
C TYR A 15 7.83 7.91 -4.83
N LEU A 16 8.38 7.09 -3.93
CA LEU A 16 8.34 7.39 -2.50
C LEU A 16 9.05 8.71 -2.17
N ASP A 17 10.22 8.98 -2.78
CA ASP A 17 10.96 10.22 -2.57
C ASP A 17 10.19 11.45 -3.09
N GLU A 18 9.52 11.32 -4.24
CA GLU A 18 8.63 12.36 -4.77
C GLU A 18 7.50 12.68 -3.80
N LEU A 19 6.84 11.66 -3.24
CA LEU A 19 5.79 11.86 -2.25
C LEU A 19 6.32 12.57 -0.99
N LEU A 20 7.50 12.19 -0.50
CA LEU A 20 8.12 12.88 0.63
C LEU A 20 8.41 14.36 0.29
N GLY A 21 8.87 14.64 -0.93
CA GLY A 21 9.08 16.00 -1.44
C GLY A 21 7.78 16.82 -1.60
N GLU A 22 6.66 16.17 -1.90
CA GLU A 22 5.32 16.78 -1.94
C GLU A 22 4.70 17.02 -0.55
N GLY A 23 5.42 16.67 0.51
CA GLY A 23 4.98 16.85 1.91
C GLY A 23 4.19 15.67 2.48
N TYR A 24 4.24 14.49 1.86
CA TYR A 24 3.72 13.27 2.48
C TYR A 24 4.68 12.77 3.56
N VAL A 25 4.13 12.17 4.61
CA VAL A 25 4.86 11.59 5.74
C VAL A 25 4.54 10.11 5.82
N VAL A 26 5.56 9.25 5.78
CA VAL A 26 5.37 7.83 6.04
C VAL A 26 5.22 7.61 7.54
N LYS A 27 4.14 6.94 7.92
CA LYS A 27 3.86 6.46 9.27
C LYS A 27 3.85 4.94 9.25
N GLY A 28 4.80 4.33 9.94
CA GLY A 28 4.90 2.88 10.05
C GLY A 28 4.72 2.39 11.49
N PRO A 29 4.90 1.08 11.71
CA PRO A 29 4.68 0.46 13.02
C PRO A 29 5.72 0.86 14.08
N ARG A 30 6.83 1.51 13.68
CA ARG A 30 7.90 1.87 14.61
C ARG A 30 7.71 3.24 15.23
N ASN A 31 6.73 4.01 14.76
CA ASN A 31 6.48 5.38 15.19
C ASN A 31 7.73 6.27 15.05
N ASP A 32 8.61 5.93 14.11
CA ASP A 32 9.88 6.60 13.85
C ASP A 32 9.97 6.86 12.35
N HIS A 33 9.75 8.12 11.97
CA HIS A 33 9.57 8.51 10.59
C HIS A 33 10.76 8.10 9.71
N GLU A 34 11.99 8.41 10.14
CA GLU A 34 13.19 8.13 9.34
C GLU A 34 13.41 6.63 9.16
N ARG A 35 13.22 5.82 10.22
CA ARG A 35 13.34 4.36 10.14
C ARG A 35 12.22 3.73 9.32
N ASP A 36 11.00 4.25 9.42
CA ASP A 36 9.86 3.75 8.65
C ASP A 36 10.02 4.07 7.16
N VAL A 37 10.45 5.29 6.81
CA VAL A 37 10.80 5.66 5.43
C VAL A 37 11.93 4.77 4.90
N ASN A 38 13.03 4.62 5.65
CA ASN A 38 14.16 3.79 5.22
C ASN A 38 13.77 2.32 5.06
N LEU A 39 12.92 1.76 5.94
CA LEU A 39 12.47 0.39 5.77
C LEU A 39 11.51 0.25 4.59
N LEU A 40 10.57 1.18 4.42
CA LEU A 40 9.66 1.16 3.27
C LEU A 40 10.45 1.24 1.96
N ARG A 41 11.42 2.15 1.87
CA ARG A 41 12.36 2.27 0.74
C ARG A 41 13.06 0.95 0.44
N LYS A 42 13.65 0.31 1.45
CA LYS A 42 14.29 -1.01 1.30
C LYS A 42 13.32 -2.11 0.84
N GLN A 43 12.06 -2.04 1.23
CA GLN A 43 11.06 -3.01 0.77
C GLN A 43 10.70 -2.78 -0.70
N LEU A 44 10.57 -1.52 -1.13
CA LEU A 44 10.40 -1.16 -2.54
C LEU A 44 11.60 -1.62 -3.38
N GLU A 45 12.82 -1.42 -2.88
CA GLU A 45 14.05 -1.91 -3.53
C GLU A 45 14.10 -3.45 -3.64
N LYS A 46 13.39 -4.17 -2.77
CA LYS A 46 13.22 -5.63 -2.83
C LYS A 46 12.11 -6.07 -3.79
N GLY A 47 11.50 -5.15 -4.54
CA GLY A 47 10.39 -5.45 -5.44
C GLY A 47 9.03 -5.58 -4.75
N LYS A 48 8.90 -5.15 -3.48
CA LYS A 48 7.59 -5.09 -2.83
C LYS A 48 6.80 -3.91 -3.36
N GLU A 49 5.50 -4.12 -3.55
CA GLU A 49 4.59 -3.09 -4.04
C GLU A 49 3.58 -2.72 -2.95
N TYR A 50 3.47 -1.42 -2.65
CA TYR A 50 2.56 -0.87 -1.66
C TYR A 50 1.53 0.03 -2.34
N THR A 51 0.26 -0.36 -2.29
CA THR A 51 -0.83 0.36 -2.93
C THR A 51 -1.62 1.19 -1.93
N PRO A 52 -1.82 2.49 -2.19
CA PRO A 52 -2.65 3.33 -1.35
C PRO A 52 -4.13 2.94 -1.45
N GLU A 53 -4.85 3.00 -0.33
CA GLU A 53 -6.25 2.55 -0.25
C GLU A 53 -7.16 3.18 -1.31
N GLY A 54 -6.96 4.47 -1.61
CA GLY A 54 -7.75 5.22 -2.58
C GLY A 54 -7.67 4.70 -4.01
N TRP A 55 -6.61 3.97 -4.37
CA TRP A 55 -6.43 3.42 -5.72
C TRP A 55 -7.34 2.22 -6.02
N PHE A 56 -7.72 1.45 -5.00
CA PHE A 56 -8.52 0.23 -5.14
C PHE A 56 -9.90 0.42 -5.77
N PRO A 57 -10.78 1.30 -5.26
CA PRO A 57 -12.14 1.45 -5.79
C PRO A 57 -12.15 1.83 -7.27
N GLU A 58 -11.24 2.71 -7.69
CA GLU A 58 -11.12 3.13 -9.09
C GLU A 58 -10.61 2.02 -10.01
N ASN A 59 -9.85 1.08 -9.47
CA ASN A 59 -9.30 -0.04 -10.22
C ASN A 59 -10.14 -1.32 -10.12
N GLY A 60 -11.34 -1.23 -9.54
CA GLY A 60 -12.28 -2.36 -9.45
C GLY A 60 -11.88 -3.44 -8.45
N TYR A 61 -11.05 -3.10 -7.45
CA TYR A 61 -10.75 -3.99 -6.34
C TYR A 61 -11.89 -4.01 -5.33
N LYS A 62 -12.08 -5.17 -4.70
CA LYS A 62 -13.05 -5.34 -3.62
C LYS A 62 -12.32 -5.46 -2.29
N PHE A 63 -12.83 -4.77 -1.27
CA PHE A 63 -12.34 -4.97 0.10
C PHE A 63 -13.03 -6.18 0.72
N VAL A 64 -12.24 -7.09 1.27
CA VAL A 64 -12.71 -8.19 2.12
C VAL A 64 -12.47 -7.79 3.56
N GLU A 65 -13.52 -7.90 4.36
CA GLU A 65 -13.43 -7.68 5.80
C GLU A 65 -12.57 -8.74 6.48
N PRO A 66 -11.90 -8.39 7.59
CA PRO A 66 -11.08 -9.32 8.34
C PRO A 66 -11.91 -10.51 8.84
N SER A 67 -11.53 -11.70 8.37
CA SER A 67 -12.12 -12.99 8.73
C SER A 67 -11.02 -14.01 9.04
N THR A 68 -11.40 -15.18 9.56
CA THR A 68 -10.48 -16.29 9.89
C THR A 68 -9.60 -16.68 8.70
N PHE A 69 -10.16 -16.66 7.49
CA PHE A 69 -9.44 -16.94 6.25
C PHE A 69 -8.36 -15.90 5.93
N THR A 70 -8.65 -14.62 6.16
CA THR A 70 -7.70 -13.50 5.98
C THR A 70 -6.80 -13.29 7.19
N LYS A 71 -6.79 -14.22 8.16
CA LYS A 71 -6.06 -14.12 9.44
C LYS A 71 -6.32 -12.81 10.21
N GLY A 72 -7.53 -12.26 10.09
CA GLY A 72 -7.92 -11.01 10.73
C GLY A 72 -7.39 -9.73 10.05
N TYR A 73 -6.87 -9.80 8.82
CA TYR A 73 -6.47 -8.63 8.05
C TYR A 73 -7.56 -8.19 7.07
N ARG A 74 -7.82 -6.89 6.97
CA ARG A 74 -8.58 -6.32 5.85
C ARG A 74 -7.71 -6.42 4.60
N ILE A 75 -8.26 -7.03 3.54
CA ILE A 75 -7.55 -7.19 2.27
C ILE A 75 -8.33 -6.53 1.14
N ALA A 76 -7.61 -6.05 0.13
CA ALA A 76 -8.17 -5.69 -1.15
C ALA A 76 -7.83 -6.81 -2.15
N TYR A 77 -8.83 -7.33 -2.86
CA TYR A 77 -8.63 -8.40 -3.83
C TYR A 77 -9.26 -8.07 -5.18
N LYS A 78 -8.64 -8.57 -6.24
CA LYS A 78 -9.17 -8.55 -7.60
C LYS A 78 -8.70 -9.79 -8.34
N ILE A 79 -9.57 -10.41 -9.13
CA ILE A 79 -9.17 -11.52 -10.01
C ILE A 79 -8.71 -10.92 -11.34
N ILE A 80 -7.47 -11.21 -11.72
CA ILE A 80 -6.84 -10.77 -12.96
C ILE A 80 -6.35 -12.03 -13.68
N ASP A 81 -6.88 -12.29 -14.88
CA ASP A 81 -6.48 -13.46 -15.70
C ASP A 81 -6.61 -14.81 -14.95
N ASP A 82 -7.71 -15.00 -14.23
CA ASP A 82 -7.98 -16.16 -13.34
C ASP A 82 -7.12 -16.22 -12.05
N PHE A 83 -6.14 -15.33 -11.88
CA PHE A 83 -5.30 -15.26 -10.69
C PHE A 83 -5.80 -14.22 -9.67
N PRO A 84 -5.84 -14.55 -8.37
CA PRO A 84 -6.17 -13.58 -7.33
C PRO A 84 -4.98 -12.63 -7.07
N ASP A 85 -5.17 -11.34 -7.33
CA ASP A 85 -4.27 -10.26 -6.86
C ASP A 85 -4.78 -9.80 -5.50
N GLU A 86 -4.11 -10.27 -4.44
CA GLU A 86 -4.43 -9.94 -3.05
C GLU A 86 -3.45 -8.91 -2.48
N ARG A 87 -3.99 -7.88 -1.85
CA ARG A 87 -3.23 -6.85 -1.17
C ARG A 87 -3.68 -6.71 0.27
N TYR A 88 -2.74 -6.79 1.18
CA TYR A 88 -3.02 -6.83 2.62
C TYR A 88 -2.77 -5.47 3.22
N ASN A 89 -3.66 -4.99 4.08
CA ASN A 89 -3.43 -3.74 4.81
C ASN A 89 -2.10 -3.84 5.55
N SER A 90 -1.13 -3.05 5.11
CA SER A 90 0.18 -3.01 5.74
C SER A 90 0.12 -2.05 6.91
N LYS A 91 1.03 -2.20 7.87
CA LYS A 91 1.14 -1.24 8.99
C LYS A 91 1.71 0.12 8.57
N TYR A 92 1.86 0.36 7.27
CA TYR A 92 2.32 1.63 6.70
C TYR A 92 1.16 2.45 6.21
N SER A 93 1.23 3.76 6.43
CA SER A 93 0.30 4.75 5.90
C SER A 93 1.07 5.99 5.45
N LEU A 94 0.53 6.69 4.45
CA LEU A 94 0.98 8.02 4.05
C LEU A 94 0.08 9.06 4.70
N VAL A 95 0.67 10.05 5.36
CA VAL A 95 -0.05 11.14 6.01
C VAL A 95 0.27 12.44 5.29
N LYS A 96 -0.75 13.20 4.88
CA LYS A 96 -0.58 14.54 4.30
C LYS A 96 -1.72 15.44 4.75
N ALA A 97 -1.37 16.59 5.34
CA ALA A 97 -2.31 17.65 5.71
C ALA A 97 -3.59 17.13 6.42
N ASP A 98 -3.41 16.23 7.40
CA ASP A 98 -4.46 15.56 8.19
C ASP A 98 -5.15 14.33 7.55
N ARG A 99 -4.85 14.00 6.28
CA ARG A 99 -5.35 12.78 5.64
C ARG A 99 -4.37 11.62 5.85
N GLU A 100 -4.82 10.55 6.50
CA GLU A 100 -4.09 9.28 6.59
C GLU A 100 -4.58 8.33 5.48
N ILE A 101 -3.63 7.83 4.69
CA ILE A 101 -3.86 6.95 3.54
C ILE A 101 -3.17 5.62 3.84
N PRO A 102 -3.91 4.57 4.22
CA PRO A 102 -3.33 3.27 4.47
C PRO A 102 -2.69 2.70 3.21
N LEU A 103 -1.51 2.10 3.35
CA LEU A 103 -0.84 1.37 2.29
C LEU A 103 -1.12 -0.12 2.42
N TYR A 104 -1.38 -0.78 1.31
CA TYR A 104 -1.65 -2.21 1.22
C TYR A 104 -0.51 -2.89 0.48
N LEU A 105 0.13 -3.85 1.12
CA LEU A 105 1.22 -4.62 0.54
C LEU A 105 0.66 -5.68 -0.40
N LYS A 106 1.14 -5.69 -1.65
CA LYS A 106 0.91 -6.80 -2.57
C LYS A 106 1.56 -8.06 -2.03
N MET A 107 0.76 -9.11 -1.82
CA MET A 107 1.29 -10.42 -1.51
C MET A 107 1.68 -11.12 -2.81
N GLU A 108 2.93 -11.52 -2.89
CA GLU A 108 3.34 -12.51 -3.89
C GLU A 108 2.73 -13.84 -3.45
N VAL A 109 1.76 -14.33 -4.21
CA VAL A 109 1.25 -15.69 -4.04
C VAL A 109 2.44 -16.64 -4.30
N PRO A 110 2.85 -17.48 -3.33
CA PRO A 110 3.93 -18.42 -3.54
C PRO A 110 3.45 -19.50 -4.54
N GLY A 111 3.64 -19.25 -5.82
CA GLY A 111 3.10 -20.10 -6.87
C GLY A 111 3.44 -19.64 -8.27
N HIS A 112 4.73 -19.52 -8.60
CA HIS A 112 5.34 -20.14 -9.79
C HIS A 112 6.80 -19.73 -9.91
N GLN A 113 7.69 -20.67 -9.61
CA GLN A 113 9.02 -20.77 -10.22
C GLN A 113 8.98 -21.92 -11.23
#